data_AF-A0A0M0SXN0-F1
#
_entry.id   AF-A0A0M0SXN0-F1
#
_cell.length_a   1.000
_cell.length_b   1.000
_cell.length_c   1.000
_cell.angle_alpha   90.00
_cell.angle_beta   90.00
_cell.angle_gamma   90.00
#
_symmetry.space_group_name_H-M   'P 1'
#
loop_
_entity.id
_entity.type
_entity.pdbx_description
1 polymer ?
#
loop_
_entity_poly.entity_id
_entity_poly.type
_entity_poly.pdbx_seq_one_letter_code
_entity_poly.pdbx_strand_id
1 'polypeptide(L)'
;MKTKAERISYIQEEKRQLAKPRFYSSLFYGISIFLVVTFHEAYWPFVMLIAALIWIARIHMIEAERDIELTEKRRMKKNIQLQYMTNFVFIILIGLFYPVLFMFDLPLFPNIFVYALFVVVFLTLDTSFERNGRRLDAEHPTKKELRTYPKSWKKI
;
A
#
# COMPACT_ATOMS: atom_id res chain seq x y z
N MET A 1 -13.86 -19.81 -13.99
CA MET A 1 -13.01 -18.61 -13.95
C MET A 1 -13.89 -17.37 -14.03
N LYS A 2 -13.71 -16.38 -13.15
CA LYS A 2 -14.47 -15.12 -13.20
C LYS A 2 -14.06 -14.31 -14.44
N THR A 3 -15.03 -13.68 -15.11
CA THR A 3 -14.77 -12.74 -16.22
C THR A 3 -14.05 -11.48 -15.71
N LYS A 4 -13.41 -10.72 -16.60
CA LYS A 4 -12.71 -9.47 -16.22
C LYS A 4 -13.63 -8.47 -15.51
N ALA A 5 -14.88 -8.34 -15.96
CA ALA A 5 -15.87 -7.47 -15.33
C ALA A 5 -16.25 -7.93 -13.90
N GLU A 6 -16.44 -9.25 -13.70
CA GLU A 6 -16.70 -9.83 -12.39
C GLU A 6 -15.52 -9.66 -11.41
N ARG A 7 -14.28 -9.79 -11.91
CA ARG A 7 -13.08 -9.53 -11.12
C ARG A 7 -13.00 -8.07 -10.68
N ILE A 8 -13.34 -7.14 -11.58
CA ILE A 8 -13.38 -5.70 -11.27
C ILE A 8 -14.41 -5.40 -10.18
N SER A 9 -15.65 -5.88 -10.33
CA SER A 9 -16.69 -5.65 -9.31
C SER A 9 -16.33 -6.28 -7.97
N TYR A 10 -15.72 -7.47 -7.99
CA TYR A 10 -15.26 -8.15 -6.79
C TYR A 10 -14.19 -7.32 -6.06
N ILE A 11 -13.13 -6.90 -6.74
CA ILE A 11 -12.06 -6.07 -6.15
C ILE A 11 -12.62 -4.72 -5.66
N GLN A 12 -13.58 -4.13 -6.37
CA GLN A 12 -14.20 -2.88 -5.94
C GLN A 12 -15.00 -3.04 -4.64
N GLU A 13 -15.68 -4.17 -4.43
CA GLU A 13 -16.41 -4.43 -3.17
C GLU A 13 -15.44 -4.68 -2.03
N GLU A 14 -14.42 -5.49 -2.29
CA GLU A 14 -13.39 -5.81 -1.31
C GLU A 14 -12.69 -4.54 -0.81
N LYS A 15 -12.34 -3.64 -1.74
CA LYS A 15 -11.78 -2.32 -1.39
C LYS A 15 -12.74 -1.45 -0.58
N ARG A 16 -14.05 -1.58 -0.79
CA ARG A 16 -15.06 -0.86 -0.01
C ARG A 16 -15.18 -1.41 1.40
N GLN A 17 -15.22 -2.74 1.56
CA GLN A 17 -15.28 -3.39 2.86
C GLN A 17 -14.04 -3.04 3.71
N LEU A 18 -12.87 -2.96 3.07
CA LEU A 18 -11.62 -2.60 3.73
C LEU A 18 -11.37 -1.09 3.83
N ALA A 19 -12.25 -0.24 3.30
CA ALA A 19 -12.07 1.21 3.36
C ALA A 19 -12.03 1.75 4.80
N LYS A 20 -12.94 1.28 5.66
CA LYS A 20 -12.96 1.66 7.09
C LYS A 20 -11.71 1.16 7.82
N PRO A 21 -11.32 -0.13 7.76
CA PRO A 21 -10.06 -0.62 8.31
C PRO A 21 -8.84 0.17 7.86
N ARG A 22 -8.74 0.50 6.55
CA ARG A 22 -7.64 1.31 6.00
C ARG A 22 -7.60 2.72 6.58
N PHE A 23 -8.77 3.35 6.75
CA PHE A 23 -8.85 4.68 7.33
C PHE A 23 -8.35 4.67 8.77
N TYR A 24 -8.86 3.76 9.61
CA TYR A 24 -8.42 3.67 11.01
C TYR A 24 -6.96 3.26 11.14
N SER A 25 -6.45 2.37 10.27
CA SER A 25 -5.04 2.00 10.28
C SER A 25 -4.13 3.16 9.91
N SER A 26 -4.52 3.95 8.91
CA SER A 26 -3.77 5.14 8.49
C SER A 26 -3.81 6.22 9.57
N LEU A 27 -4.96 6.42 10.21
CA LEU A 27 -5.11 7.34 11.34
C LEU A 27 -4.23 6.93 12.51
N PHE A 28 -4.26 5.65 12.88
CA PHE A 28 -3.44 5.11 13.97
C PHE A 28 -1.94 5.24 13.67
N TYR A 29 -1.53 5.00 12.42
CA TYR A 29 -0.15 5.19 11.98
C TYR A 29 0.29 6.66 12.06
N GLY A 30 -0.55 7.60 11.57
CA GLY A 30 -0.29 9.03 11.65
C GLY A 30 -0.17 9.53 13.09
N ILE A 31 -1.07 9.10 13.98
CA ILE A 31 -1.01 9.40 15.42
C ILE A 31 0.28 8.84 16.02
N SER A 32 0.64 7.60 15.72
CA SER A 32 1.86 6.98 16.24
C SER A 32 3.12 7.72 15.80
N ILE A 33 3.19 8.17 14.54
CA ILE A 33 4.27 9.02 14.04
C ILE A 33 4.35 10.34 14.83
N PHE A 34 3.22 11.02 15.01
CA PHE A 34 3.17 12.27 15.76
C PHE A 34 3.66 12.09 17.20
N LEU A 35 3.27 10.99 17.85
CA LEU A 35 3.71 10.65 19.20
C LEU A 35 5.22 10.35 19.27
N VAL A 36 5.79 9.67 18.26
CA VAL A 36 7.24 9.43 18.19
C VAL A 36 8.02 10.73 18.09
N VAL A 37 7.55 11.69 17.29
CA VAL A 37 8.22 13.00 17.17
C VAL A 37 8.08 13.81 18.47
N THR A 38 6.88 13.83 19.05
CA THR A 38 6.57 14.64 20.25
C THR A 38 7.24 14.11 21.51
N PHE A 39 7.24 12.78 21.68
CA PHE A 39 7.75 12.09 22.87
C PHE A 39 8.96 11.21 22.52
N HIS A 40 9.91 11.74 21.77
CA HIS A 40 11.05 10.99 21.23
C HIS A 40 11.96 10.36 22.30
N GLU A 41 11.97 10.89 23.53
CA GLU A 41 12.70 10.30 24.67
C GLU A 41 12.01 9.07 25.28
N ALA A 42 10.72 8.89 25.01
CA ALA A 42 9.96 7.75 25.51
C ALA A 42 9.95 6.60 24.50
N TYR A 43 10.01 5.36 24.98
CA TYR A 43 10.02 4.17 24.11
C TYR A 43 8.61 3.72 23.67
N TRP A 44 7.57 4.05 24.44
CA TRP A 44 6.21 3.57 24.18
C TRP A 44 5.59 4.06 22.84
N PRO A 45 5.89 5.27 22.30
CA PRO A 45 5.39 5.68 20.99
C PRO A 45 5.90 4.79 19.86
N PHE A 46 7.14 4.29 19.97
CA PHE A 46 7.68 3.33 19.01
C PHE A 46 6.93 2.01 19.03
N VAL A 47 6.50 1.55 20.21
CA VAL A 47 5.66 0.34 20.33
C VAL A 47 4.33 0.55 19.60
N MET A 48 3.70 1.71 19.75
CA MET A 48 2.47 2.04 19.01
C MET A 48 2.70 2.11 17.50
N LEU A 49 3.82 2.69 17.07
CA LEU A 49 4.21 2.73 15.66
C LEU A 49 4.37 1.33 15.07
N ILE A 50 5.07 0.43 15.77
CA ILE A 50 5.23 -0.96 15.35
C ILE A 50 3.87 -1.66 15.29
N ALA A 51 3.00 -1.46 16.29
CA ALA A 51 1.65 -2.01 16.29
C ALA A 51 0.82 -1.50 15.09
N ALA A 52 0.92 -0.21 14.76
CA ALA A 52 0.25 0.38 13.60
C ALA A 52 0.77 -0.24 12.28
N LEU A 53 2.08 -0.44 12.16
CA LEU A 53 2.68 -1.08 10.99
C LEU A 53 2.24 -2.54 10.85
N ILE A 54 2.17 -3.30 11.94
CA ILE A 54 1.64 -4.68 11.94
C ILE A 54 0.18 -4.68 11.47
N TRP A 55 -0.62 -3.73 11.95
CA TRP A 55 -2.03 -3.62 11.55
C TRP A 55 -2.19 -3.29 10.06
N ILE A 56 -1.39 -2.35 9.54
CA ILE A 56 -1.35 -2.03 8.10
C ILE A 56 -0.90 -3.24 7.29
N ALA A 57 0.13 -3.96 7.73
CA ALA A 57 0.64 -5.15 7.07
C ALA A 57 -0.43 -6.24 6.99
N ARG A 58 -1.18 -6.48 8.08
CA ARG A 58 -2.31 -7.42 8.09
C ARG A 58 -3.38 -7.07 7.07
N ILE A 59 -3.77 -5.79 6.97
CA ILE A 59 -4.73 -5.35 5.95
C ILE A 59 -4.18 -5.60 4.54
N HIS A 60 -2.91 -5.27 4.28
CA HIS A 60 -2.28 -5.51 2.97
C HIS A 60 -2.17 -7.00 2.63
N MET A 61 -1.93 -7.87 3.61
CA MET A 61 -1.91 -9.32 3.40
C MET A 61 -3.29 -9.86 3.01
N ILE A 62 -4.35 -9.45 3.71
CA ILE A 62 -5.72 -9.84 3.38
C ILE A 62 -6.07 -9.42 1.95
N GLU A 63 -5.68 -8.22 1.54
CA GLU A 63 -5.90 -7.73 0.18
C GLU A 63 -5.10 -8.50 -0.87
N ALA A 64 -3.83 -8.78 -0.57
CA ALA A 64 -2.98 -9.56 -1.45
C ALA A 64 -3.52 -10.97 -1.65
N GLU A 65 -3.95 -11.65 -0.58
CA GLU A 65 -4.54 -12.99 -0.64
C GLU A 65 -5.80 -13.02 -1.52
N ARG A 66 -6.72 -12.07 -1.31
CA ARG A 66 -7.94 -11.94 -2.11
C ARG A 66 -7.65 -11.68 -3.59
N ASP A 67 -6.66 -10.85 -3.91
CA ASP A 67 -6.26 -10.58 -5.30
C ASP A 67 -5.53 -11.78 -5.93
N ILE A 68 -4.76 -12.53 -5.14
CA ILE A 68 -4.06 -13.76 -5.55
C ILE A 68 -5.03 -14.88 -5.90
N GLU A 69 -6.16 -14.98 -5.19
CA GLU A 69 -7.22 -15.96 -5.45
C GLU A 69 -7.91 -15.76 -6.82
N LEU A 70 -7.82 -14.56 -7.40
CA LEU A 70 -8.42 -14.23 -8.69
C LEU A 70 -7.61 -14.71 -9.90
N THR A 71 -6.43 -15.29 -9.68
CA THR A 71 -5.56 -15.75 -10.76
C THR A 71 -4.96 -17.11 -10.44
N GLU A 72 -4.94 -18.01 -11.41
CA GLU A 72 -4.31 -19.35 -11.25
C GLU A 72 -2.81 -19.31 -11.58
N LYS A 73 -2.35 -18.26 -12.25
CA LYS A 73 -0.98 -18.16 -12.77
C LYS A 73 0.01 -17.88 -11.64
N ARG A 74 0.86 -18.86 -11.31
CA ARG A 74 1.88 -18.76 -10.25
C ARG A 74 2.77 -17.51 -10.35
N ARG A 75 3.17 -17.11 -11.58
CA ARG A 75 3.98 -15.91 -11.81
C ARG A 75 3.20 -14.62 -11.49
N MET A 76 1.89 -14.60 -11.78
CA MET A 76 1.03 -13.46 -11.45
C MET A 76 0.83 -13.32 -9.94
N LYS A 77 0.64 -14.44 -9.23
CA LYS A 77 0.56 -14.44 -7.76
C LYS A 77 1.78 -13.79 -7.11
N LYS A 78 2.99 -14.15 -7.56
CA LYS A 78 4.24 -13.51 -7.09
C LYS A 78 4.28 -12.01 -7.42
N ASN A 79 3.82 -11.61 -8.60
CA ASN A 79 3.77 -10.20 -8.99
C ASN A 79 2.82 -9.39 -8.09
N ILE A 80 1.65 -9.94 -7.74
CA ILE A 80 0.71 -9.32 -6.80
C ILE A 80 1.35 -9.18 -5.41
N GLN A 81 1.98 -10.23 -4.89
CA GLN A 81 2.69 -10.16 -3.60
C GLN A 81 3.75 -9.06 -3.58
N LEU A 82 4.56 -8.96 -4.65
CA LEU A 82 5.59 -7.92 -4.77
C LEU A 82 4.98 -6.52 -4.85
N GLN A 83 3.85 -6.34 -5.52
CA GLN A 83 3.14 -5.05 -5.55
C GLN A 83 2.69 -4.63 -4.15
N TYR A 84 2.04 -5.52 -3.40
CA TYR A 84 1.57 -5.21 -2.05
C TYR A 84 2.72 -4.98 -1.07
N MET A 85 3.81 -5.75 -1.17
CA MET A 85 5.02 -5.55 -0.40
C MET A 85 5.67 -4.19 -0.71
N THR A 86 5.79 -3.85 -1.99
CA THR A 86 6.37 -2.58 -2.45
C THR A 86 5.53 -1.39 -1.97
N ASN A 87 4.19 -1.48 -2.05
CA ASN A 87 3.29 -0.47 -1.52
C ASN A 87 3.42 -0.30 0.00
N PHE A 88 3.53 -1.42 0.73
CA PHE A 88 3.71 -1.37 2.19
C PHE A 88 5.02 -0.69 2.58
N VAL A 89 6.14 -1.05 1.93
CA VAL A 89 7.43 -0.39 2.18
C VAL A 89 7.37 1.09 1.79
N PHE A 90 6.65 1.45 0.73
CA PHE A 90 6.47 2.84 0.34
C PHE A 90 5.71 3.66 1.40
N ILE A 91 4.68 3.08 2.03
CA ILE A 91 3.96 3.72 3.15
C ILE A 91 4.92 4.00 4.31
N ILE A 92 5.76 3.03 4.68
CA ILE A 92 6.77 3.19 5.74
C ILE A 92 7.73 4.33 5.38
N LEU A 93 8.24 4.31 4.14
CA LEU A 93 9.19 5.31 3.67
C LEU A 93 8.60 6.72 3.74
N ILE A 94 7.35 6.91 3.30
CA ILE A 94 6.68 8.21 3.38
C ILE A 94 6.44 8.64 4.83
N GLY A 95 5.91 7.74 5.66
CA GLY A 95 5.53 8.08 7.02
C GLY A 95 6.73 8.37 7.93
N LEU A 96 7.85 7.66 7.72
CA LEU A 96 9.03 7.79 8.58
C LEU A 96 10.05 8.84 8.11
N PHE A 97 9.86 9.45 6.94
CA PHE A 97 10.81 10.44 6.43
C PHE A 97 11.09 11.57 7.42
N TYR A 98 10.06 12.32 7.81
CA TYR A 98 10.22 13.43 8.76
C TYR A 98 10.66 12.99 10.16
N PRO A 99 10.07 11.95 10.76
CA PRO A 99 10.53 11.44 12.06
C PRO A 99 12.00 11.08 12.10
N VAL A 100 12.50 10.42 11.05
CA VAL A 100 13.93 10.05 10.96
C VAL A 100 14.80 11.30 10.81
N LEU A 101 14.39 12.28 10.00
CA LEU A 101 15.15 13.53 9.90
C LEU A 101 15.26 14.25 11.24
N PHE A 102 14.16 14.35 11.96
CA PHE A 102 14.10 15.05 13.25
C PHE A 102 14.89 14.31 14.33
N MET A 103 14.73 12.99 14.43
CA MET A 103 15.36 12.19 15.48
C MET A 103 16.90 12.13 15.37
N PHE A 104 17.42 12.24 14.15
CA PHE A 104 18.86 12.16 13.88
C PHE A 104 19.48 13.53 13.53
N ASP A 105 18.75 14.63 13.71
CA ASP A 105 19.17 16.00 13.36
C ASP A 105 19.75 16.11 11.94
N LEU A 106 19.14 15.39 10.99
CA LEU A 106 19.64 15.30 9.63
C LEU A 106 19.27 16.55 8.83
N PRO A 107 20.19 17.09 8.02
CA PRO A 107 19.89 18.26 7.19
C PRO A 107 18.84 17.92 6.13
N LEU A 108 17.81 18.75 6.01
CA LEU A 108 16.69 18.52 5.10
C LEU A 108 17.12 18.42 3.62
N PHE A 109 18.02 19.31 3.18
CA PHE A 109 18.38 19.48 1.78
C PHE A 109 18.98 18.24 1.11
N PRO A 110 20.05 17.59 1.62
CA PRO A 110 20.57 16.38 0.97
C PRO A 110 19.59 15.21 1.08
N ASN A 111 18.86 15.10 2.19
CA ASN A 111 17.95 13.98 2.42
C ASN A 111 16.68 14.04 1.57
N ILE A 112 16.23 15.24 1.15
CA ILE A 112 15.08 15.36 0.25
C ILE A 112 15.39 14.76 -1.13
N PHE A 113 16.63 14.87 -1.61
CA PHE A 113 17.03 14.29 -2.89
C PHE A 113 17.10 12.76 -2.82
N VAL A 114 17.67 12.22 -1.72
CA VAL A 114 17.68 10.77 -1.46
C VAL A 114 16.26 10.23 -1.39
N TYR A 115 15.38 10.92 -0.67
CA TYR A 115 13.98 10.55 -0.57
C TYR A 115 13.24 10.63 -1.91
N ALA A 116 13.44 11.71 -2.67
CA ALA A 116 12.87 11.86 -4.01
C ALA A 116 13.33 10.73 -4.94
N LEU A 117 14.59 10.31 -4.85
CA LEU A 117 15.11 9.15 -5.58
C LEU A 117 14.35 7.87 -5.21
N PHE A 118 14.14 7.60 -3.93
CA PHE A 118 13.31 6.46 -3.50
C PHE A 118 11.90 6.56 -4.06
N VAL A 119 11.23 7.72 -3.98
CA VAL A 119 9.90 7.92 -4.56
C VAL A 119 9.87 7.56 -6.05
N VAL A 120 10.86 8.04 -6.83
CA VAL A 120 10.97 7.71 -8.26
C VAL A 120 11.16 6.20 -8.48
N VAL A 121 12.01 5.55 -7.68
CA VAL A 121 12.23 4.09 -7.75
C VAL A 121 10.94 3.33 -7.46
N PHE A 122 10.21 3.68 -6.39
CA PHE A 122 8.94 3.04 -6.02
C PHE A 122 7.86 3.23 -7.08
N LEU A 123 7.74 4.42 -7.67
CA LEU A 123 6.81 4.68 -8.79
C LEU A 123 7.18 3.88 -10.04
N THR A 124 8.47 3.72 -10.31
CA THR A 124 8.98 2.92 -11.43
C THR A 124 8.68 1.44 -11.22
N LEU A 125 8.93 0.91 -10.02
CA LEU A 125 8.59 -0.46 -9.64
C LEU A 125 7.09 -0.71 -9.77
N ASP A 126 6.25 0.20 -9.26
CA ASP A 126 4.80 0.09 -9.36
C ASP A 126 4.32 -0.01 -10.82
N THR A 127 4.83 0.87 -11.67
CA THR A 127 4.54 0.87 -13.12
C THR A 127 5.05 -0.40 -13.79
N SER A 128 6.23 -0.88 -13.42
CA SER A 128 6.84 -2.10 -13.94
C SER A 128 6.01 -3.33 -13.57
N PHE A 129 5.61 -3.46 -12.31
CA PHE A 129 4.75 -4.56 -11.87
C PHE A 129 3.38 -4.53 -12.52
N GLU A 130 2.79 -3.35 -12.74
CA GLU A 130 1.51 -3.25 -13.47
C GLU A 130 1.65 -3.72 -14.92
N ARG A 131 2.72 -3.31 -15.62
CA ARG A 131 3.01 -3.76 -16.99
C ARG A 131 3.26 -5.27 -17.05
N ASN A 132 4.06 -5.79 -16.13
CA ASN A 132 4.33 -7.22 -16.04
C ASN A 132 3.06 -8.01 -15.71
N GLY A 133 2.22 -7.49 -14.82
CA GLY A 133 0.93 -8.08 -14.48
C GLY A 133 0.02 -8.25 -15.69
N ARG A 134 -0.10 -7.24 -16.55
CA ARG A 134 -0.86 -7.34 -17.81
C ARG A 134 -0.33 -8.40 -18.76
N ARG A 135 0.99 -8.58 -18.84
CA ARG A 135 1.62 -9.62 -19.68
C ARG A 135 1.37 -11.01 -19.12
N LEU A 136 1.37 -11.15 -17.80
CA LEU A 136 1.16 -12.42 -17.12
C LEU A 136 -0.32 -12.83 -17.13
N ASP A 137 -1.24 -11.90 -16.89
CA ASP A 137 -2.69 -12.14 -16.84
C ASP A 137 -3.45 -10.92 -17.40
N ALA A 138 -3.85 -10.99 -18.67
CA ALA A 138 -4.58 -9.92 -19.35
C ALA A 138 -6.00 -9.68 -18.78
N GLU A 139 -6.55 -10.68 -18.10
CA GLU A 139 -7.85 -10.60 -17.43
C GLU A 139 -7.76 -10.00 -16.03
N HIS A 140 -6.55 -9.92 -15.46
CA HIS A 140 -6.37 -9.24 -14.18
C HIS A 140 -6.52 -7.73 -14.37
N PRO A 141 -7.42 -7.08 -13.60
CA PRO A 141 -7.76 -5.69 -13.85
C PRO A 141 -6.64 -4.75 -13.40
N THR A 142 -6.47 -3.69 -14.19
CA THR A 142 -5.45 -2.67 -13.98
C THR A 142 -5.94 -1.59 -13.02
N LYS A 143 -5.01 -0.83 -12.41
CA LYS A 143 -5.39 0.29 -11.52
C LYS A 143 -6.25 1.32 -12.24
N LYS A 144 -6.00 1.54 -13.55
CA LYS A 144 -6.82 2.41 -14.40
C LYS A 144 -8.24 1.86 -14.53
N GLU A 145 -8.40 0.59 -14.90
CA GLU A 145 -9.72 -0.04 -15.06
C GLU A 145 -10.52 -0.05 -13.76
N LEU A 146 -9.88 -0.30 -12.61
CA LEU A 146 -10.54 -0.22 -11.30
C LEU A 146 -11.07 1.18 -10.96
N ARG A 147 -10.47 2.24 -11.51
CA ARG A 147 -10.90 3.64 -11.35
C ARG A 147 -11.98 4.05 -12.35
N THR A 148 -11.89 3.53 -13.57
CA THR A 148 -12.77 3.93 -14.68
C THR A 148 -14.08 3.14 -14.72
N TYR A 149 -14.09 1.88 -14.26
CA TYR A 149 -15.33 1.10 -14.21
C TYR A 149 -16.32 1.74 -13.24
N PRO A 150 -17.59 1.92 -13.66
CA PRO A 150 -18.61 2.49 -12.79
C PRO A 150 -18.70 1.63 -11.54
N LYS A 151 -18.52 2.26 -10.37
CA LYS A 151 -18.62 1.59 -9.08
C LYS A 151 -19.98 0.90 -9.03
N SER A 152 -20.00 -0.43 -8.94
CA SER A 152 -21.24 -1.23 -8.93
C SER A 152 -22.24 -0.73 -7.87
N TRP A 153 -21.75 -0.17 -6.77
CA TRP A 153 -22.51 0.41 -5.66
C TRP A 153 -23.18 1.76 -5.94
N LYS A 154 -22.82 2.45 -7.02
CA LYS A 154 -23.45 3.73 -7.41
C LYS A 154 -24.75 3.53 -8.22
N LYS A 155 -25.10 2.29 -8.54
CA LYS A 155 -26.35 1.94 -9.24
C LYS A 155 -27.48 1.52 -8.29
N ILE A 156 -27.29 1.64 -6.99
CA ILE A 156 -28.26 1.42 -5.92
C ILE A 156 -28.39 2.75 -5.17
#